data_AF-A0A836SE27-F1
#
_entry.id   AF-A0A836SE27-F1
#
_cell.length_a   1.000
_cell.length_b   1.000
_cell.length_c   1.000
_cell.angle_alpha   90.00
_cell.angle_beta   90.00
_cell.angle_gamma   90.00
#
_symmetry.space_group_name_H-M   'P 1'
#
loop_
_entity.id
_entity.type
_entity.pdbx_description
1 polymer ?
#
loop_
_entity_poly.entity_id
_entity_poly.type
_entity_poly.pdbx_seq_one_letter_code
_entity_poly.pdbx_strand_id
1 'polypeptide(L)'
;MLNEHYLKDTLKNLKPLEVFDYFDGPRFYSCLSKSGQLYLVFWVDETENASSWLYVQISHERYSVFKMGKIAIRESFLHSEEGYVFLVTVDKNKEVDMTTLSCHDIPLDYLPEPDDFLDESQIHLSLDTDTIKAFIESLKSSSPQLELSEKQQAELHADIQTIATQQTSPNPKAIIIIACLRSIQRMLESMIDHKQASGFLKRLGVLMG
;
A
#
# COMPACT_ATOMS: atom_id res chain seq x y z
N MET A 1 -0.14 -5.57 30.85
CA MET A 1 1.34 -5.58 30.78
C MET A 1 1.93 -6.53 29.72
N LEU A 2 1.15 -7.41 29.07
CA LEU A 2 1.65 -8.29 27.98
C LEU A 2 1.66 -7.65 26.57
N ASN A 3 1.05 -6.47 26.39
CA ASN A 3 0.83 -5.91 25.05
C ASN A 3 1.99 -5.03 24.54
N GLU A 4 2.62 -4.21 25.39
CA GLU A 4 3.61 -3.21 24.92
C GLU A 4 4.90 -3.83 24.36
N HIS A 5 5.41 -4.91 24.96
CA HIS A 5 6.63 -5.55 24.49
C HIS A 5 6.42 -6.29 23.15
N TYR A 6 5.28 -6.97 22.99
CA TYR A 6 4.90 -7.62 21.74
C TYR A 6 4.64 -6.60 20.62
N LEU A 7 4.01 -5.48 20.94
CA LEU A 7 3.78 -4.39 19.99
C LEU A 7 5.09 -3.72 19.57
N LYS A 8 6.02 -3.45 20.50
CA LYS A 8 7.36 -2.92 20.18
C LYS A 8 8.13 -3.86 19.24
N ASP A 9 8.08 -5.18 19.45
CA ASP A 9 8.73 -6.13 18.54
C ASP A 9 8.00 -6.24 17.19
N THR A 10 6.67 -6.14 17.19
CA THR A 10 5.85 -6.17 15.97
C THR A 10 6.15 -4.96 15.08
N LEU A 11 6.21 -3.75 15.64
CA LEU A 11 6.48 -2.53 14.86
C LEU A 11 7.91 -2.51 14.29
N LYS A 12 8.89 -3.06 15.01
CA LYS A 12 10.28 -3.18 14.51
C LYS A 12 10.42 -4.06 13.26
N ASN A 13 9.47 -4.96 13.04
CA ASN A 13 9.49 -5.91 11.94
C ASN A 13 8.45 -5.57 10.86
N LEU A 14 7.91 -4.36 10.87
CA LEU A 14 6.97 -3.93 9.84
C LEU A 14 7.65 -3.87 8.48
N LYS A 15 6.99 -4.45 7.49
CA LYS A 15 7.40 -4.33 6.10
C LYS A 15 6.58 -3.20 5.46
N PRO A 16 7.22 -2.14 4.95
CA PRO A 16 6.54 -1.16 4.12
C PRO A 16 5.82 -1.85 2.96
N LEU A 17 4.61 -1.39 2.66
CA LEU A 17 3.76 -1.91 1.60
C LEU A 17 3.55 -0.86 0.51
N GLU A 18 3.00 0.29 0.87
CA GLU A 18 2.74 1.41 -0.06
C GLU A 18 3.15 2.73 0.60
N VAL A 19 3.86 3.60 -0.11
CA VAL A 19 4.11 4.98 0.31
C VAL A 19 3.15 5.90 -0.44
N PHE A 20 2.39 6.68 0.29
CA PHE A 20 1.35 7.56 -0.24
C PHE A 20 1.81 9.00 -0.36
N ASP A 21 2.65 9.44 0.57
CA ASP A 21 3.29 10.75 0.55
C ASP A 21 4.78 10.61 0.86
N TYR A 22 5.60 11.24 0.03
CA TYR A 22 7.05 11.24 0.13
C TYR A 22 7.59 12.66 0.01
N PHE A 23 8.10 13.19 1.11
CA PHE A 23 8.76 14.48 1.15
C PHE A 23 9.93 14.43 2.13
N ASP A 24 11.14 14.35 1.57
CA ASP A 24 12.38 14.13 2.34
C ASP A 24 12.31 12.88 3.26
N GLY A 25 11.66 11.84 2.74
CA GLY A 25 11.32 10.62 3.48
C GLY A 25 9.82 10.29 3.38
N PRO A 26 9.42 9.06 3.76
CA PRO A 26 8.01 8.66 3.75
C PRO A 26 7.24 9.40 4.85
N ARG A 27 6.30 10.25 4.45
CA ARG A 27 5.44 11.01 5.37
C ARG A 27 4.13 10.29 5.65
N PHE A 28 3.64 9.54 4.68
CA PHE A 28 2.45 8.73 4.88
C PHE A 28 2.56 7.43 4.09
N TYR A 29 2.38 6.29 4.75
CA TYR A 29 2.58 4.98 4.15
C TYR A 29 1.79 3.89 4.88
N SER A 30 1.64 2.73 4.25
CA SER A 30 1.11 1.52 4.86
C SER A 30 2.20 0.47 5.07
N CYS A 31 1.99 -0.40 6.04
CA CYS A 31 2.90 -1.50 6.31
C CYS A 31 2.18 -2.73 6.89
N LEU A 32 2.86 -3.86 6.78
CA LEU A 32 2.38 -5.17 7.24
C LEU A 32 3.23 -5.69 8.39
N SER A 33 2.56 -6.21 9.42
CA SER A 33 3.23 -7.04 10.42
C SER A 33 3.60 -8.42 9.87
N LYS A 34 4.41 -9.18 10.63
CA LYS A 34 4.68 -10.59 10.33
C LYS A 34 3.41 -11.45 10.28
N SER A 35 2.35 -11.05 10.98
CA SER A 35 1.06 -11.76 10.98
C SER A 35 0.12 -11.31 9.85
N GLY A 36 0.51 -10.35 9.02
CA GLY A 36 -0.32 -9.78 7.96
C GLY A 36 -1.28 -8.69 8.42
N GLN A 37 -1.16 -8.19 9.65
CA GLN A 37 -1.94 -7.04 10.10
C GLN A 37 -1.47 -5.79 9.36
N LEU A 38 -2.42 -5.07 8.74
CA LEU A 38 -2.19 -3.80 8.08
C LEU A 38 -2.19 -2.64 9.08
N TYR A 39 -1.27 -1.71 8.85
CA TYR A 39 -1.17 -0.45 9.56
C TYR A 39 -1.04 0.70 8.56
N LEU A 40 -1.69 1.82 8.86
CA LEU A 40 -1.37 3.12 8.27
C LEU A 40 -0.43 3.87 9.21
N VAL A 41 0.58 4.52 8.63
CA VAL A 41 1.61 5.26 9.35
C VAL A 41 1.66 6.67 8.81
N PHE A 42 1.44 7.64 9.68
CA PHE A 42 1.49 9.06 9.38
C PHE A 42 2.61 9.73 10.19
N TRP A 43 3.51 10.41 9.50
CA TRP A 43 4.51 11.25 10.13
C TRP A 43 3.82 12.49 10.69
N VAL A 44 4.10 12.78 11.95
CA VAL A 44 3.47 13.86 12.70
C VAL A 44 4.36 15.07 12.73
N ASP A 45 5.54 14.91 13.33
CA ASP A 45 6.44 16.01 13.60
C ASP A 45 7.86 15.49 13.84
N GLU A 46 8.82 16.40 13.75
CA GLU A 46 10.21 16.20 14.09
C GLU A 46 10.69 17.37 14.94
N THR A 47 10.95 17.05 16.21
CA THR A 47 11.60 17.96 17.13
C THR A 47 13.11 17.84 17.01
N GLU A 48 13.85 18.76 17.64
CA GLU A 48 15.32 18.65 17.71
C GLU A 48 15.79 17.31 18.29
N ASN A 49 14.99 16.60 19.10
CA ASN A 49 15.46 15.41 19.82
C ASN A 49 14.80 14.11 19.39
N ALA A 50 13.66 14.19 18.72
CA ALA A 50 12.90 13.02 18.31
C ALA A 50 11.94 13.31 17.17
N SER A 51 11.68 12.28 16.37
CA SER A 51 10.64 12.26 15.34
C SER A 51 9.45 11.42 15.82
N SER A 52 8.24 11.82 15.46
CA SER A 52 7.01 11.16 15.90
C SER A 52 6.13 10.73 14.73
N TRP A 53 5.47 9.58 14.90
CA TRP A 53 4.57 8.97 13.94
C TRP A 53 3.32 8.41 14.62
N LEU A 54 2.18 8.53 13.95
CA LEU A 54 0.95 7.84 14.31
C LEU A 54 0.80 6.55 13.52
N TYR A 55 0.46 5.47 14.22
CA TYR A 55 0.14 4.17 13.64
C TYR A 55 -1.30 3.82 13.98
N VAL A 56 -2.08 3.44 12.97
CA VAL A 56 -3.44 2.92 13.18
C VAL A 56 -3.59 1.58 12.49
N GLN A 57 -4.20 0.63 13.18
CA GLN A 57 -4.58 -0.65 12.58
C GLN A 57 -5.75 -0.43 11.63
N ILE A 58 -5.70 -1.12 10.49
CA ILE A 58 -6.77 -1.05 9.51
C ILE A 58 -7.02 -2.45 8.94
N SER A 59 -8.27 -2.85 8.84
CA SER A 59 -8.69 -4.08 8.16
C SER A 59 -8.48 -3.97 6.65
N HIS A 60 -8.38 -5.11 5.98
CA HIS A 60 -8.27 -5.15 4.52
C HIS A 60 -9.47 -4.48 3.81
N GLU A 61 -10.67 -4.64 4.36
CA GLU A 61 -11.88 -4.02 3.80
C GLU A 61 -11.82 -2.50 3.90
N ARG A 62 -11.50 -1.98 5.10
CA ARG A 62 -11.39 -0.54 5.33
C ARG A 62 -10.22 0.07 4.56
N TYR A 63 -9.10 -0.66 4.46
CA TYR A 63 -7.95 -0.27 3.67
C TYR A 63 -8.29 -0.16 2.18
N SER A 64 -9.08 -1.09 1.64
CA SER A 64 -9.53 -1.05 0.24
C SER A 64 -10.38 0.19 -0.04
N VAL A 65 -11.33 0.51 0.84
CA VAL A 65 -12.19 1.70 0.72
C VAL A 65 -11.37 3.00 0.87
N PHE A 66 -10.41 3.01 1.79
CA PHE A 66 -9.44 4.09 1.96
C PHE A 66 -8.61 4.32 0.67
N LYS A 67 -8.10 3.25 0.05
CA LYS A 67 -7.36 3.35 -1.22
C LYS A 67 -8.18 3.88 -2.39
N MET A 68 -9.51 3.76 -2.34
CA MET A 68 -10.42 4.33 -3.33
C MET A 68 -10.71 5.82 -3.10
N GLY A 69 -10.04 6.47 -2.13
CA GLY A 69 -10.28 7.87 -1.78
C GLY A 69 -11.65 8.12 -1.14
N LYS A 70 -12.31 7.09 -0.59
CA LYS A 70 -13.64 7.21 0.03
C LYS A 70 -13.59 7.50 1.53
N ILE A 71 -12.43 7.30 2.15
CA ILE A 71 -12.16 7.60 3.57
C ILE A 71 -11.02 8.61 3.58
N ALA A 72 -11.22 9.75 4.24
CA ALA A 72 -10.16 10.73 4.43
C ALA A 72 -9.05 10.14 5.31
N ILE A 73 -7.82 10.62 5.13
CA ILE A 73 -6.67 10.12 5.89
C ILE A 73 -6.93 10.29 7.39
N ARG A 74 -7.37 11.49 7.80
CA ARG A 74 -7.73 11.81 9.19
C ARG A 74 -8.76 10.84 9.79
N GLU A 75 -9.80 10.51 9.03
CA GLU A 75 -10.88 9.62 9.47
C GLU A 75 -10.37 8.20 9.75
N SER A 76 -9.29 7.79 9.08
CA SER A 76 -8.65 6.50 9.34
C SER A 76 -8.12 6.39 10.77
N PHE A 77 -7.62 7.50 11.33
CA PHE A 77 -7.09 7.60 12.70
C PHE A 77 -8.18 7.87 13.74
N LEU A 78 -9.12 8.78 13.45
CA LEU A 78 -10.19 9.15 14.40
C LEU A 78 -11.22 8.04 14.62
N HIS A 79 -11.43 7.18 13.63
CA HIS A 79 -12.39 6.08 13.71
C HIS A 79 -11.67 4.72 13.60
N SER A 80 -10.55 4.55 14.30
CA SER A 80 -9.84 3.26 14.42
C SER A 80 -10.81 2.14 14.82
N GLU A 81 -10.67 0.97 14.20
CA GLU A 81 -11.55 -0.19 14.47
C GLU A 81 -11.44 -0.67 15.91
N GLU A 82 -10.28 -0.46 16.53
CA GLU A 82 -10.01 -0.83 17.93
C GLU A 82 -10.21 0.36 18.90
N GLY A 83 -10.56 1.55 18.40
CA GLY A 83 -10.77 2.76 19.22
C GLY A 83 -9.49 3.43 19.76
N TYR A 84 -8.32 2.97 19.34
CA TYR A 84 -7.03 3.56 19.69
C TYR A 84 -6.06 3.59 18.51
N VAL A 85 -5.01 4.41 18.66
CA VAL A 85 -3.84 4.52 17.77
C VAL A 85 -2.55 4.41 18.59
N PHE A 86 -1.42 4.17 17.93
CA PHE A 86 -0.11 4.22 18.58
C PHE A 86 0.64 5.48 18.16
N LEU A 87 1.10 6.24 19.15
CA LEU A 87 2.11 7.27 18.95
C LEU A 87 3.48 6.63 19.16
N VAL A 88 4.30 6.65 18.12
CA VAL A 88 5.65 6.12 18.13
C VAL A 88 6.61 7.29 18.00
N THR A 89 7.53 7.41 18.95
CA THR A 89 8.54 8.46 18.97
C THR A 89 9.92 7.80 18.90
N VAL A 90 10.76 8.27 17.99
CA VAL A 90 12.14 7.78 17.84
C VAL A 90 13.09 8.92 18.15
N ASP A 91 13.91 8.74 19.16
CA ASP A 91 14.90 9.75 19.57
C ASP A 91 16.16 9.72 18.69
N LYS A 92 17.06 10.69 18.90
CA LYS A 92 18.39 10.75 18.26
C LYS A 92 19.27 9.51 18.48
N ASN A 93 19.08 8.79 19.58
CA ASN A 93 19.81 7.56 19.89
C ASN A 93 19.17 6.32 19.24
N LYS A 94 18.09 6.52 18.46
CA LYS A 94 17.27 5.47 17.84
C LYS A 94 16.54 4.61 18.88
N GLU A 95 16.35 5.12 20.09
CA GLU A 95 15.45 4.53 21.06
C GLU A 95 14.01 4.80 20.63
N VAL A 96 13.21 3.72 20.62
CA VAL A 96 11.81 3.76 20.19
C VAL A 96 10.93 3.74 21.43
N ASP A 97 10.22 4.84 21.64
CA ASP A 97 9.13 4.89 22.60
C ASP A 97 7.77 4.78 21.91
N MET A 98 6.82 4.18 22.61
CA MET A 98 5.49 3.91 22.09
C MET A 98 4.45 4.14 23.17
N THR A 99 3.47 4.96 22.86
CA THR A 99 2.31 5.20 23.70
C THR A 99 1.03 4.87 22.93
N THR A 100 0.06 4.26 23.59
CA THR A 100 -1.28 4.05 23.02
C THR A 100 -2.14 5.26 23.34
N LEU A 101 -2.76 5.86 22.33
CA LEU A 101 -3.68 6.99 22.47
C LEU A 101 -5.09 6.55 22.08
N SER A 102 -6.09 6.95 22.87
CA SER A 102 -7.49 6.89 22.45
C SER A 102 -7.69 7.74 21.20
N CYS A 103 -8.56 7.32 20.28
CA CYS A 103 -8.90 8.12 19.10
C CYS A 103 -9.45 9.52 19.44
N HIS A 104 -10.04 9.68 20.63
CA HIS A 104 -10.56 10.97 21.11
C HIS A 104 -9.49 11.86 21.74
N ASP A 105 -8.33 11.30 22.11
CA ASP A 105 -7.24 12.00 22.80
C ASP A 105 -6.08 12.33 21.85
N ILE A 106 -6.23 12.09 20.54
CA ILE A 106 -5.23 12.44 19.54
C ILE A 106 -5.15 13.98 19.46
N PRO A 107 -3.96 14.58 19.68
CA PRO A 107 -3.79 16.01 19.52
C PRO A 107 -4.18 16.48 18.11
N LEU A 108 -4.87 17.62 18.01
CA LEU A 108 -5.38 18.11 16.73
C LEU A 108 -4.27 18.45 15.73
N ASP A 109 -3.13 18.91 16.25
CA ASP A 109 -1.89 19.19 15.51
C ASP A 109 -1.18 17.93 15.01
N TYR A 110 -1.56 16.75 15.50
CA TYR A 110 -1.03 15.47 15.04
C TYR A 110 -1.87 14.85 13.93
N LEU A 111 -3.06 15.40 13.70
CA LEU A 111 -3.99 14.87 12.71
C LEU A 111 -3.71 15.50 11.34
N PRO A 112 -3.84 14.71 10.25
CA PRO A 112 -3.88 15.23 8.90
C PRO A 112 -5.02 16.23 8.71
N GLU A 113 -4.95 16.99 7.61
CA GLU A 113 -6.02 17.90 7.19
C GLU A 113 -7.35 17.13 7.03
N PRO A 114 -8.49 17.71 7.45
CA PRO A 114 -9.76 17.01 7.53
C PRO A 114 -10.33 16.54 6.19
N ASP A 115 -10.00 17.23 5.10
CA ASP A 115 -10.46 16.90 3.74
C ASP A 115 -9.33 16.34 2.87
N ASP A 116 -8.28 15.79 3.49
CA ASP A 116 -7.20 15.12 2.76
C ASP A 116 -7.59 13.67 2.45
N PHE A 117 -7.77 13.39 1.17
CA PHE A 117 -8.08 12.06 0.65
C PHE A 117 -6.91 11.54 -0.14
N LEU A 118 -6.73 10.24 -0.10
CA LEU A 118 -5.71 9.60 -0.89
C LEU A 118 -5.96 9.84 -2.39
N ASP A 119 -5.06 10.58 -3.03
CA ASP A 119 -5.01 10.65 -4.48
C ASP A 119 -4.37 9.36 -5.00
N GLU A 120 -5.15 8.52 -5.68
CA GLU A 120 -4.66 7.30 -6.32
C GLU A 120 -3.45 7.55 -7.25
N SER A 121 -3.29 8.79 -7.72
CA SER A 121 -2.18 9.17 -8.58
C SER A 121 -0.81 9.23 -7.88
N GLN A 122 -0.81 9.30 -6.54
CA GLN A 122 0.38 9.50 -5.72
C GLN A 122 0.87 8.22 -5.01
N ILE A 123 0.19 7.09 -5.19
CA ILE A 123 0.58 5.81 -4.59
C ILE A 123 1.92 5.34 -5.20
N HIS A 124 2.98 5.46 -4.40
CA HIS A 124 4.28 4.86 -4.64
C HIS A 124 4.29 3.47 -4.01
N LEU A 125 3.90 2.45 -4.77
CA LEU A 125 4.10 1.08 -4.31
C LEU A 125 5.59 0.78 -4.19
N SER A 126 6.00 0.17 -3.08
CA SER A 126 7.19 -0.68 -3.08
C SER A 126 6.84 -2.02 -3.74
N LEU A 127 6.46 -1.98 -5.03
CA LEU A 127 6.34 -3.20 -5.82
C LEU A 127 7.77 -3.72 -6.00
N ASP A 128 8.02 -4.93 -5.51
CA ASP A 128 9.27 -5.61 -5.82
C ASP A 128 9.38 -5.80 -7.35
N THR A 129 10.32 -5.08 -7.96
CA THR A 129 10.54 -5.05 -9.42
C THR A 129 10.72 -6.45 -9.98
N ASP A 130 11.37 -7.34 -9.22
CA ASP A 130 11.60 -8.74 -9.61
C ASP A 130 10.29 -9.53 -9.63
N THR A 131 9.42 -9.32 -8.64
CA THR A 131 8.08 -9.94 -8.62
C THR A 131 7.20 -9.46 -9.77
N ILE A 132 7.20 -8.16 -10.11
CA ILE A 132 6.48 -7.65 -11.29
C ILE A 132 7.03 -8.30 -12.55
N LYS A 133 8.35 -8.33 -12.70
CA LYS A 133 9.00 -8.88 -13.89
C LYS A 133 8.64 -10.35 -14.09
N ALA A 134 8.72 -11.16 -13.04
CA ALA A 134 8.33 -12.56 -13.07
C ALA A 134 6.83 -12.75 -13.38
N PHE A 135 5.96 -11.83 -12.95
CA PHE A 135 4.56 -11.82 -13.34
C PHE A 135 4.37 -11.53 -14.82
N ILE A 136 4.99 -10.47 -15.33
CA ILE A 136 4.85 -10.06 -16.73
C ILE A 136 5.43 -11.10 -17.69
N GLU A 137 6.57 -11.71 -17.37
CA GLU A 137 7.15 -12.79 -18.18
C GLU A 137 6.24 -14.02 -18.24
N SER A 138 5.65 -14.39 -17.10
CA SER A 138 4.69 -15.49 -17.02
C SER A 138 3.40 -15.18 -17.80
N LEU A 139 2.86 -13.97 -17.69
CA LEU A 139 1.67 -13.54 -18.40
C LEU A 139 1.90 -13.52 -19.92
N LYS A 140 3.05 -12.98 -20.36
CA LYS A 140 3.45 -12.94 -21.77
C LYS A 140 3.56 -14.35 -22.37
N SER A 141 4.11 -15.30 -21.61
CA SER A 141 4.27 -16.69 -22.06
C SER A 141 2.93 -17.43 -22.15
N SER A 142 1.97 -17.11 -21.28
CA SER A 142 0.63 -17.71 -21.28
C SER A 142 -0.39 -16.95 -22.13
N SER A 143 -0.09 -15.72 -22.56
CA SER A 143 -1.01 -14.89 -23.36
C SER A 143 -1.58 -15.59 -24.60
N PRO A 144 -0.83 -16.41 -25.38
CA PRO A 144 -1.40 -17.13 -26.52
C PRO A 144 -2.42 -18.20 -26.14
N GLN A 145 -2.41 -18.64 -24.89
CA GLN A 145 -3.34 -19.65 -24.35
C GLN A 145 -4.56 -19.00 -23.71
N LEU A 146 -4.52 -17.69 -23.45
CA LEU A 146 -5.68 -16.91 -23.08
C LEU A 146 -6.45 -16.66 -24.37
N GLU A 147 -7.65 -17.20 -24.50
CA GLU A 147 -8.55 -17.01 -25.65
C GLU A 147 -9.11 -15.57 -25.69
N LEU A 148 -8.21 -14.58 -25.74
CA LEU A 148 -8.51 -13.15 -25.80
C LEU A 148 -8.98 -12.79 -27.22
N SER A 149 -9.94 -11.88 -27.30
CA SER A 149 -10.25 -11.22 -28.58
C SER A 149 -9.05 -10.43 -29.10
N GLU A 150 -8.98 -10.17 -30.41
CA GLU A 150 -7.89 -9.37 -31.01
C GLU A 150 -7.73 -8.01 -30.31
N LYS A 151 -8.84 -7.38 -29.91
CA LYS A 151 -8.84 -6.12 -29.16
C LYS A 151 -8.20 -6.29 -27.78
N GLN A 152 -8.61 -7.29 -27.01
CA GLN A 152 -8.04 -7.56 -25.68
C GLN A 152 -6.56 -7.96 -25.78
N GLN A 153 -6.17 -8.67 -26.84
CA GLN A 153 -4.78 -9.05 -27.07
C GLN A 153 -3.91 -7.83 -27.39
N ALA A 154 -4.43 -6.87 -28.17
CA ALA A 154 -3.75 -5.60 -28.43
C ALA A 154 -3.63 -4.74 -27.15
N GLU A 155 -4.69 -4.64 -26.35
CA GLU A 155 -4.69 -3.92 -25.06
C GLU A 155 -3.69 -4.55 -24.08
N LEU A 156 -3.72 -5.88 -23.91
CA LEU A 156 -2.76 -6.61 -23.08
C LEU A 156 -1.31 -6.39 -23.53
N HIS A 157 -1.06 -6.41 -24.85
CA HIS A 157 0.28 -6.14 -25.38
C HIS A 157 0.75 -4.71 -25.06
N ALA A 158 -0.13 -3.73 -25.22
CA ALA A 158 0.17 -2.33 -24.91
C ALA A 158 0.53 -2.16 -23.42
N ASP A 159 -0.28 -2.71 -22.52
CA ASP A 159 -0.05 -2.64 -21.08
C ASP A 159 1.27 -3.32 -20.68
N ILE A 160 1.57 -4.51 -21.23
CA ILE A 160 2.83 -5.21 -20.99
C ILE A 160 4.04 -4.36 -21.43
N GLN A 161 3.95 -3.72 -22.60
CA GLN A 161 5.02 -2.84 -23.11
C GLN A 161 5.19 -1.59 -22.24
N THR A 162 4.10 -0.99 -21.79
CA THR A 162 4.14 0.16 -20.89
C THR A 162 4.82 -0.20 -19.58
N ILE A 163 4.47 -1.34 -18.97
CA ILE A 163 5.12 -1.82 -17.73
C ILE A 163 6.60 -2.09 -17.97
N ALA A 164 6.97 -2.79 -19.05
CA ALA A 164 8.37 -3.06 -19.38
C ALA A 164 9.18 -1.77 -19.55
N THR A 165 8.60 -0.75 -20.19
CA THR A 165 9.21 0.58 -20.34
C THR A 165 9.44 1.22 -18.97
N GLN A 166 8.46 1.18 -18.08
CA GLN A 166 8.60 1.71 -16.71
C GLN A 166 9.70 0.96 -15.94
N GLN A 167 9.80 -0.37 -16.04
CA GLN A 167 10.83 -1.15 -15.35
C GLN A 167 12.27 -0.81 -15.77
N THR A 168 12.47 -0.31 -16.99
CA THR A 168 13.77 0.17 -17.48
C THR A 168 14.02 1.66 -17.24
N SER A 169 13.02 2.40 -16.77
CA SER A 169 13.12 3.84 -16.51
C SER A 169 14.04 4.11 -15.32
N PRO A 170 14.88 5.16 -15.36
CA PRO A 170 15.62 5.62 -14.19
C PRO A 170 14.69 6.18 -13.09
N ASN A 171 13.45 6.52 -13.45
CA ASN A 171 12.42 6.98 -12.53
C ASN A 171 11.06 6.33 -12.91
N PRO A 172 10.82 5.07 -12.51
CA PRO A 172 9.58 4.35 -12.81
C PRO A 172 8.39 5.01 -12.11
N LYS A 173 7.33 5.30 -12.86
CA LYS A 173 6.10 5.84 -12.30
C LYS A 173 5.17 4.71 -11.88
N ALA A 174 5.11 4.44 -10.57
CA ALA A 174 4.27 3.41 -9.99
C ALA A 174 2.80 3.51 -10.44
N ILE A 175 2.22 4.72 -10.49
CA ILE A 175 0.87 4.97 -10.98
C ILE A 175 0.61 4.37 -12.37
N ILE A 176 1.58 4.47 -13.29
CA ILE A 176 1.44 3.94 -14.65
C ILE A 176 1.44 2.41 -14.61
N ILE A 177 2.32 1.82 -13.80
CA ILE A 177 2.39 0.37 -13.63
C ILE A 177 1.07 -0.15 -13.04
N ILE A 178 0.55 0.51 -12.00
CA ILE A 178 -0.74 0.16 -11.37
C ILE A 178 -1.88 0.24 -12.37
N ALA A 179 -1.94 1.32 -13.16
CA ALA A 179 -3.00 1.51 -14.15
C ALA A 179 -3.02 0.36 -15.16
N CYS A 180 -1.84 -0.05 -15.64
CA CYS A 180 -1.70 -1.21 -16.54
C CYS A 180 -2.06 -2.52 -15.83
N LEU A 181 -1.64 -2.75 -14.58
CA LEU A 181 -2.00 -3.97 -13.83
C LEU A 181 -3.51 -4.06 -13.58
N ARG A 182 -4.18 -2.95 -13.26
CA ARG A 182 -5.66 -2.88 -13.11
C ARG A 182 -6.39 -3.09 -14.43
N SER A 183 -5.82 -2.62 -15.54
CA SER A 183 -6.34 -2.90 -16.89
C SER A 183 -6.27 -4.41 -17.18
N ILE A 184 -5.11 -5.02 -16.93
CA ILE A 184 -4.91 -6.47 -17.05
C ILE A 184 -5.86 -7.25 -16.13
N GLN A 185 -6.03 -6.82 -14.89
CA GLN A 185 -6.98 -7.44 -13.95
C GLN A 185 -8.40 -7.46 -14.54
N ARG A 186 -8.91 -6.32 -15.01
CA ARG A 186 -10.25 -6.21 -15.62
C ARG A 186 -10.39 -7.11 -16.85
N MET A 187 -9.35 -7.19 -17.68
CA MET A 187 -9.34 -8.12 -18.82
C MET A 187 -9.47 -9.57 -18.36
N LEU A 188 -8.68 -9.99 -17.37
CA LEU A 188 -8.71 -11.35 -16.84
C LEU A 188 -10.01 -11.68 -16.10
N GLU A 189 -10.61 -10.73 -15.39
CA GLU A 189 -11.92 -10.87 -14.72
C GLU A 189 -13.05 -11.14 -15.72
N SER A 190 -12.94 -10.60 -16.95
CA SER A 190 -13.90 -10.89 -18.00
C SER A 190 -13.86 -12.34 -18.50
N MET A 191 -12.85 -13.14 -18.09
CA MET A 191 -12.62 -14.52 -18.51
C MET A 191 -13.12 -15.54 -17.47
N ILE A 192 -14.41 -15.46 -17.15
CA ILE A 192 -15.10 -16.12 -16.02
C ILE A 192 -14.80 -17.64 -15.88
N ASP A 193 -14.52 -18.36 -16.97
CA ASP A 193 -14.28 -19.82 -16.95
C ASP A 193 -12.84 -20.25 -17.33
N HIS A 194 -11.91 -19.30 -17.45
CA HIS A 194 -10.55 -19.64 -17.87
C HIS A 194 -9.64 -19.93 -16.66
N LYS A 195 -9.32 -21.21 -16.44
CA LYS A 195 -8.49 -21.68 -15.30
C LYS A 195 -7.16 -20.92 -15.16
N GLN A 196 -6.54 -20.51 -16.27
CA GLN A 196 -5.30 -19.73 -16.23
C GLN A 196 -5.52 -18.29 -15.77
N ALA A 197 -6.65 -17.67 -16.14
CA ALA A 197 -6.98 -16.30 -15.74
C ALA A 197 -7.15 -16.20 -14.21
N SER A 198 -7.82 -17.17 -13.59
CA SER A 198 -7.95 -17.25 -12.13
C SER A 198 -6.59 -17.30 -11.40
N GLY A 199 -5.61 -18.04 -11.95
CA GLY A 199 -4.25 -18.08 -11.41
C GLY A 199 -3.53 -16.74 -11.47
N PHE A 200 -3.70 -15.99 -12.57
CA PHE A 200 -3.14 -14.65 -12.71
C PHE A 200 -3.84 -13.63 -11.80
N LEU A 201 -5.16 -13.70 -11.64
CA LEU A 201 -5.91 -12.85 -10.71
C LEU A 201 -5.46 -13.02 -9.27
N LYS A 202 -5.22 -14.26 -8.82
CA LYS A 202 -4.66 -14.51 -7.49
C LYS A 202 -3.28 -13.87 -7.29
N ARG A 203 -2.42 -13.92 -8.31
CA ARG A 203 -1.09 -13.29 -8.28
C ARG A 203 -1.17 -11.76 -8.32
N LEU A 204 -2.11 -11.20 -9.10
CA LEU A 204 -2.38 -9.77 -9.13
C LEU A 204 -2.87 -9.27 -7.77
N GLY A 205 -3.73 -10.03 -7.09
CA GLY A 205 -4.16 -9.69 -5.73
C GLY A 205 -3.01 -9.62 -4.73
N VAL A 206 -1.97 -10.44 -4.89
CA VAL A 206 -0.74 -10.37 -4.06
C VAL A 206 0.17 -9.21 -4.49
N LEU A 207 0.18 -8.84 -5.77
CA LEU A 207 0.98 -7.73 -6.29
C LEU A 207 0.39 -6.36 -5.90
N MET A 208 -0.93 -6.25 -5.81
CA MET A 208 -1.64 -4.98 -5.63
C MET A 208 -2.27 -4.80 -4.24
N GLY A 209 -2.28 -5.86 -3.44
CA GLY A 209 -2.79 -5.89 -2.07
C GLY A 209 -1.68 -5.83 -1.04
#